data_AF-A0A8I5ZWB3-F1
#
_entry.id   AF-A0A8I5ZWB3-F1
#
_cell.length_a   1.000
_cell.length_b   1.000
_cell.length_c   1.000
_cell.angle_alpha   90.00
_cell.angle_beta   90.00
_cell.angle_gamma   90.00
#
_symmetry.space_group_name_H-M   'P 1'
#
loop_
_entity.id
_entity.type
_entity.pdbx_description
1 polymer ?
#
loop_
_entity_poly.entity_id
_entity_poly.type
_entity_poly.pdbx_seq_one_letter_code
_entity_poly.pdbx_strand_id
1 'polypeptide(L)'
;MGAQPVVIKSNEEQSFLQGISKKKGNFWMGLSYNNKESKWQWVDGSPLQGRTYWSAGEPKMRGNKDCAIRTDYGWNALPCSHESLWICMKPALPCPK
;
A
#
# COMPACT_ATOMS: atom_id res chain seq x y z
N MET A 1 -4.88 6.80 -19.11
CA MET A 1 -4.45 7.17 -17.74
C MET A 1 -3.17 6.39 -17.44
N GLY A 2 -2.07 7.05 -17.08
CA GLY A 2 -0.74 6.43 -16.88
C GLY A 2 -0.27 6.47 -15.42
N ALA A 3 -1.16 6.12 -14.48
CA ALA A 3 -0.89 6.08 -13.05
C ALA A 3 -1.23 4.70 -12.50
N GLN A 4 -0.59 4.31 -11.41
CA GLN A 4 -0.75 3.02 -10.75
C GLN A 4 -1.14 3.21 -9.28
N PRO A 5 -1.72 2.21 -8.60
CA PRO A 5 -1.89 2.26 -7.14
C PRO A 5 -0.57 2.58 -6.42
N VAL A 6 -0.65 3.29 -5.30
CA VAL A 6 0.53 3.81 -4.60
C VAL A 6 1.49 2.70 -4.15
N VAL A 7 2.77 2.86 -4.49
CA VAL A 7 3.90 2.05 -4.05
C VAL A 7 4.71 2.91 -3.09
N ILE A 8 4.92 2.44 -1.87
CA ILE A 8 5.58 3.22 -0.81
C ILE A 8 7.04 2.79 -0.74
N LYS A 9 7.96 3.70 -1.05
CA LYS A 9 9.41 3.44 -1.10
C LYS A 9 10.20 4.23 -0.06
N SER A 10 9.58 5.19 0.62
CA SER A 10 10.27 6.02 1.63
C SER A 10 9.45 6.26 2.90
N ASN A 11 10.14 6.64 3.98
CA ASN A 11 9.50 7.04 5.24
C ASN A 11 8.66 8.31 5.05
N GLU A 12 9.10 9.20 4.15
CA GLU A 12 8.46 10.48 3.85
C GLU A 12 7.12 10.24 3.15
N GLU A 13 7.09 9.35 2.14
CA GLU A 13 5.86 8.92 1.48
C GLU A 13 4.89 8.28 2.47
N GLN A 14 5.37 7.33 3.28
CA GLN A 14 4.56 6.68 4.31
C GLN A 14 3.96 7.70 5.31
N SER A 15 4.73 8.70 5.73
CA SER A 15 4.29 9.71 6.69
C SER A 15 3.28 10.68 6.08
N PHE A 16 3.50 11.11 4.83
CA PHE A 16 2.55 11.93 4.08
C PHE A 16 1.21 11.20 3.93
N LEU A 17 1.26 9.93 3.52
CA LEU A 17 0.10 9.06 3.36
C LEU A 17 -0.62 8.78 4.68
N GLN A 18 0.10 8.72 5.81
CA GLN A 18 -0.52 8.64 7.14
C GLN A 18 -1.39 9.86 7.43
N GLY A 19 -0.90 11.06 7.10
CA GLY A 19 -1.65 12.30 7.28
C GLY A 19 -2.94 12.32 6.45
N ILE A 20 -2.92 11.73 5.25
CA ILE A 20 -4.11 11.57 4.41
C ILE A 20 -5.08 10.57 5.04
N SER A 21 -4.60 9.39 5.46
CA SER A 21 -5.44 8.36 6.11
C SER A 21 -6.22 8.94 7.29
N LYS A 22 -5.52 9.63 8.20
CA LYS A 22 -6.13 10.25 9.39
C LYS A 22 -7.22 11.26 9.09
N LYS A 23 -7.22 11.86 7.89
CA LYS A 23 -8.18 12.90 7.49
C LYS A 23 -9.30 12.40 6.58
N LYS A 24 -9.02 11.37 5.76
CA LYS A 24 -9.90 10.92 4.68
C LYS A 24 -10.39 9.49 4.85
N GLY A 25 -9.82 8.75 5.79
CA GLY A 25 -10.08 7.34 6.01
C GLY A 25 -9.06 6.44 5.30
N ASN A 26 -9.23 5.16 5.51
CA ASN A 26 -8.35 4.11 5.01
C ASN A 26 -8.37 4.06 3.48
N PHE A 27 -7.27 3.62 2.89
CA PHE A 27 -7.17 3.45 1.45
C PHE A 27 -6.30 2.26 1.09
N TRP A 28 -6.63 1.64 -0.03
CA TRP A 28 -5.84 0.60 -0.65
C TRP A 28 -4.52 1.13 -1.17
N MET A 29 -3.51 0.28 -1.04
CA MET A 29 -2.17 0.48 -1.60
C MET A 29 -1.94 -0.51 -2.73
N GLY A 30 -0.94 -0.23 -3.56
CA GLY A 30 -0.49 -1.15 -4.60
C GLY A 30 0.31 -2.34 -4.07
N LEU A 31 -0.03 -2.90 -2.90
CA LEU A 31 0.69 -4.01 -2.27
C LEU A 31 -0.28 -5.20 -2.10
N SER A 32 0.10 -6.35 -2.63
CA SER A 32 -0.71 -7.57 -2.57
C SER A 32 0.14 -8.80 -2.28
N TYR A 33 -0.48 -9.84 -1.74
CA TYR A 33 0.15 -11.11 -1.47
C TYR A 33 0.11 -11.99 -2.73
N ASN A 34 1.28 -12.35 -3.24
CA ASN A 34 1.43 -13.26 -4.35
C ASN A 34 1.46 -14.70 -3.82
N ASN A 35 0.34 -15.41 -3.92
CA ASN A 35 0.19 -16.79 -3.46
C ASN A 35 1.13 -17.80 -4.15
N LYS A 36 1.58 -17.52 -5.38
CA LYS A 36 2.50 -18.43 -6.09
C LYS A 36 3.93 -18.35 -5.57
N GLU A 37 4.34 -17.13 -5.18
CA GLU A 37 5.69 -16.84 -4.69
C GLU A 37 5.74 -16.74 -3.16
N SER A 38 4.59 -16.93 -2.50
CA SER A 38 4.38 -16.84 -1.05
C SER A 38 4.92 -15.56 -0.42
N LYS A 39 4.82 -14.42 -1.13
CA LYS A 39 5.41 -13.14 -0.69
C LYS A 39 4.54 -11.93 -1.05
N TRP A 40 4.73 -10.83 -0.32
CA TRP A 40 4.13 -9.54 -0.68
C TRP A 40 4.89 -8.87 -1.83
N GLN A 41 4.15 -8.35 -2.79
CA GLN A 41 4.68 -7.72 -4.00
C GLN A 41 3.92 -6.44 -4.31
N TRP A 42 4.67 -5.41 -4.72
CA TRP A 42 4.12 -4.16 -5.20
C TRP A 42 3.61 -4.28 -6.64
N VAL A 43 2.65 -3.45 -7.04
CA VAL A 43 2.10 -3.40 -8.41
C VAL A 43 3.14 -3.05 -9.48
N ASP A 44 4.27 -2.44 -9.11
CA ASP A 44 5.40 -2.18 -10.01
C ASP A 44 6.34 -3.40 -10.19
N GLY A 45 5.97 -4.54 -9.60
CA GLY A 45 6.72 -5.79 -9.64
C GLY A 45 7.81 -5.91 -8.58
N SER A 46 8.15 -4.83 -7.87
CA SER A 46 9.17 -4.87 -6.83
C SER A 46 8.70 -5.69 -5.62
N PRO A 47 9.57 -6.52 -5.02
CA PRO A 47 9.24 -7.24 -3.79
C PRO A 47 9.15 -6.27 -2.61
N LEU A 48 8.31 -6.60 -1.62
CA LEU A 48 8.33 -5.90 -0.34
C LEU A 48 9.65 -6.19 0.38
N GLN A 49 10.55 -5.21 0.46
CA GLN A 49 11.86 -5.32 1.10
C GLN A 49 12.08 -4.19 2.11
N GLY A 50 12.89 -4.45 3.14
CA GLY A 50 13.27 -3.45 4.13
C GLY A 50 12.21 -3.24 5.22
N ARG A 51 12.06 -1.99 5.69
CA ARG A 51 11.15 -1.64 6.78
C ARG A 51 9.70 -1.70 6.28
N THR A 52 8.89 -2.50 6.96
CA THR A 52 7.44 -2.54 6.77
C THR A 52 6.75 -1.67 7.82
N TYR A 53 5.51 -1.27 7.55
CA TYR A 53 4.69 -0.51 8.50
C TYR A 53 3.40 -1.22 8.86
N TRP A 54 3.42 -2.56 8.86
CA TRP A 54 2.32 -3.38 9.35
C TRP A 54 1.92 -2.98 10.78
N SER A 55 0.62 -2.92 11.04
CA SER A 55 0.11 -2.81 12.39
C SER A 55 0.49 -4.03 13.23
N ALA A 56 0.47 -3.88 14.55
CA ALA A 56 0.83 -4.97 15.45
C ALA A 56 -0.01 -6.23 15.18
N GLY A 57 0.68 -7.34 14.90
CA GLY A 57 0.06 -8.63 14.60
C GLY A 57 -0.39 -8.80 13.14
N GLU A 58 -0.14 -7.83 12.26
CA GLU A 58 -0.31 -7.95 10.80
C GLU A 58 1.04 -8.24 10.11
N PRO A 59 1.02 -8.85 8.91
CA PRO A 59 -0.14 -9.37 8.20
C PRO A 59 -0.65 -10.69 8.83
N LYS A 60 -1.93 -10.75 9.17
CA LYS A 60 -2.56 -12.01 9.60
C LYS A 60 -2.90 -12.83 8.36
N MET A 61 -1.99 -13.73 7.98
CA MET A 61 -2.12 -14.67 6.86
C MET A 61 -3.14 -15.79 7.14
N ARG A 62 -4.35 -15.44 7.56
CA ARG A 62 -5.48 -16.38 7.70
C ARG A 62 -6.60 -15.97 6.75
N GLY A 63 -6.97 -16.89 5.86
CA GLY A 63 -8.02 -16.68 4.87
C GLY A 63 -7.55 -15.88 3.65
N ASN A 64 -8.51 -15.38 2.86
CA ASN A 64 -8.29 -14.67 1.60
C ASN A 64 -8.03 -13.17 1.86
N LYS A 65 -6.89 -12.83 2.48
CA LYS A 65 -6.50 -11.47 2.85
C LYS A 65 -5.26 -11.03 2.09
N ASP A 66 -5.43 -10.87 0.79
CA ASP A 66 -4.29 -10.73 -0.13
C ASP A 66 -4.01 -9.28 -0.54
N CYS A 67 -4.76 -8.29 -0.02
CA CYS A 67 -4.55 -6.88 -0.34
C CYS A 67 -4.19 -6.06 0.90
N ALA A 68 -3.25 -5.14 0.75
CA ALA A 68 -2.81 -4.26 1.84
C ALA A 68 -3.55 -2.92 1.82
N ILE A 69 -4.08 -2.54 2.98
CA ILE A 69 -4.74 -1.27 3.21
C ILE A 69 -3.90 -0.40 4.16
N ARG A 70 -3.80 0.90 3.88
CA ARG A 70 -3.28 1.88 4.82
C ARG A 70 -4.39 2.29 5.78
N THR A 71 -4.11 2.20 7.07
CA THR A 71 -4.94 2.71 8.16
C THR A 71 -4.20 3.80 8.94
N ASP A 72 -4.88 4.42 9.90
CA ASP A 72 -4.29 5.45 10.76
C ASP A 72 -3.09 4.95 11.59
N TYR A 73 -3.09 3.65 11.91
CA TYR A 73 -2.10 3.01 12.80
C TYR A 73 -0.98 2.28 12.04
N GLY A 74 -1.24 1.82 10.82
CA GLY A 74 -0.28 0.99 10.08
C GLY A 74 -0.88 0.44 8.80
N TRP A 75 -0.26 -0.60 8.27
CA TRP A 75 -0.78 -1.39 7.17
C TRP A 75 -1.49 -2.63 7.73
N ASN A 76 -2.62 -2.98 7.13
CA ASN A 76 -3.36 -4.21 7.45
C ASN A 76 -3.58 -5.03 6.18
N ALA A 77 -3.72 -6.35 6.33
CA ALA A 77 -4.17 -7.22 5.26
C ALA A 77 -5.70 -7.42 5.33
N LEU A 78 -6.39 -7.22 4.21
CA LEU A 78 -7.84 -7.40 4.08
C LEU A 78 -8.18 -8.15 2.78
N PRO A 79 -9.38 -8.76 2.69
CA PRO A 79 -9.87 -9.30 1.43
C PRO A 79 -9.94 -8.20 0.37
N CYS A 80 -9.42 -8.47 -0.82
CA CYS A 80 -9.36 -7.49 -1.92
C CYS A 80 -10.75 -6.99 -2.36
N SER A 81 -11.82 -7.73 -2.04
CA SER A 81 -13.20 -7.34 -2.30
C SER A 81 -13.75 -6.30 -1.32
N HIS A 82 -13.00 -5.93 -0.28
CA HIS A 82 -13.45 -4.93 0.70
C HIS A 82 -13.47 -3.53 0.06
N GLU A 83 -14.55 -2.78 0.29
CA GLU A 83 -14.68 -1.44 -0.26
C GLU A 83 -13.82 -0.45 0.52
N SER A 84 -12.97 0.28 -0.19
CA SER A 84 -12.15 1.34 0.40
C SER A 84 -11.70 2.34 -0.67
N LEU A 85 -11.16 3.47 -0.21
CA LEU A 85 -10.58 4.48 -1.09
C LEU A 85 -9.31 3.95 -1.75
N TRP A 86 -8.86 4.62 -2.82
CA TRP A 86 -7.61 4.31 -3.51
C TRP A 86 -6.78 5.57 -3.67
N ILE A 87 -5.45 5.42 -3.60
CA ILE A 87 -4.51 6.47 -3.98
C ILE A 87 -3.68 5.99 -5.16
N CYS A 88 -3.67 6.78 -6.22
CA CYS A 88 -2.83 6.57 -7.38
C CYS A 88 -1.54 7.37 -7.27
N MET A 89 -0.46 6.84 -7.85
CA MET A 89 0.82 7.50 -8.01
C MET A 89 1.29 7.49 -9.47
N LYS A 90 2.06 8.50 -9.82
CA LYS A 90 2.84 8.57 -11.07
C LYS A 90 4.05 9.48 -10.83
N PRO A 91 5.14 9.33 -11.61
CA PRO A 91 6.23 10.29 -11.60
C PRO A 91 5.71 11.70 -11.91
N ALA A 92 6.19 12.69 -11.16
CA ALA A 92 5.98 14.09 -11.48
C ALA A 92 6.81 14.47 -12.73
N LEU A 93 6.26 15.35 -13.56
CA LEU A 93 7.04 15.92 -14.66
C LEU A 93 8.02 16.95 -14.07
N PRO A 94 9.28 16.99 -14.54
CA PRO A 94 10.21 18.03 -14.12
C PRO A 94 9.68 19.40 -14.57
N CYS A 95 9.95 20.43 -13.77
CA CYS A 95 9.67 21.79 -14.19
C CYS A 95 10.53 22.13 -15.42
N PRO A 96 9.96 22.73 -16.48
CA PRO A 96 10.74 23.31 -17.57
C PRO A 96 11.74 24.33 -17.00
N LYS A 97 12.98 24.28 -17.48
CA LYS A 97 13.98 25.32 -17.18
C LYS A 97 13.72 26.57 -17.99
#